data_AF-A0A938UBR8-F1
#
_entry.id   AF-A0A938UBR8-F1
#
_cell.length_a   1.000
_cell.length_b   1.000
_cell.length_c   1.000
_cell.angle_alpha   90.00
_cell.angle_beta   90.00
_cell.angle_gamma   90.00
#
_symmetry.space_group_name_H-M   'P 1'
#
loop_
_entity.id
_entity.type
_entity.pdbx_description
1 polymer ?
#
loop_
_entity_poly.entity_id
_entity_poly.type
_entity_poly.pdbx_seq_one_letter_code
_entity_poly.pdbx_strand_id
1 'polypeptide(L)'
;MPPTMYGQRRRCPLLAGAALAALAALATPGCSHGREPAPSVVIELHALDASFVAFTSARLTDLEAVEQAVARLEAIRLDWLDVVGRADGPRASRDRLLALLRLAELHLDLAARVRRVPYPVGTDDAGRGAFDAELSRIALPLEATGQGMLAQALARAARDGVDGRFVRRARLYQRLHGGRPIDDDDVRALHDELAATTFRAPATLLQVDRVGQRASR
;
A
#
# COMPACT_ATOMS: atom_id res chain seq x y z
N MET A 1 -13.23 -18.54 -60.65
CA MET A 1 -14.20 -18.46 -61.77
C MET A 1 -15.13 -19.68 -61.68
N PRO A 2 -16.41 -19.53 -62.05
CA PRO A 2 -17.66 -19.89 -61.31
C PRO A 2 -18.13 -21.36 -61.57
N PRO A 3 -19.36 -21.85 -61.23
CA PRO A 3 -20.56 -21.22 -60.62
C PRO A 3 -21.17 -21.99 -59.41
N THR A 4 -21.84 -21.32 -58.45
CA THR A 4 -23.28 -20.95 -58.37
C THR A 4 -24.25 -22.15 -58.32
N MET A 5 -25.06 -22.26 -57.24
CA MET A 5 -26.54 -22.21 -57.26
C MET A 5 -27.29 -23.10 -56.23
N TYR A 6 -28.32 -22.49 -55.63
CA TYR A 6 -29.60 -23.00 -55.10
C TYR A 6 -29.60 -24.05 -53.95
N GLY A 7 -30.44 -23.97 -52.93
CA GLY A 7 -31.61 -23.13 -52.77
C GLY A 7 -32.30 -23.26 -51.40
N GLN A 8 -33.19 -22.29 -51.16
CA GLN A 8 -34.16 -22.25 -50.08
C GLN A 8 -35.06 -23.48 -50.08
N ARG A 9 -35.38 -24.03 -48.90
CA ARG A 9 -36.74 -24.51 -48.58
C ARG A 9 -37.11 -24.18 -47.14
N ARG A 10 -38.01 -23.21 -47.00
CA ARG A 10 -38.86 -23.00 -45.83
C ARG A 10 -39.82 -24.19 -45.70
N ARG A 11 -39.90 -24.80 -44.52
CA ARG A 11 -41.11 -25.50 -44.02
C ARG A 11 -41.13 -25.45 -42.47
N CYS A 12 -41.92 -24.52 -41.93
CA CYS A 12 -42.81 -24.80 -40.80
C CYS A 12 -44.17 -25.20 -41.42
N PRO A 13 -45.16 -25.82 -40.72
CA PRO A 13 -45.41 -25.67 -39.27
C PRO A 13 -46.07 -26.89 -38.56
N LEU A 14 -46.41 -26.69 -37.27
CA LEU A 14 -47.41 -27.41 -36.45
C LEU A 14 -47.03 -28.85 -36.04
N LEU A 15 -47.29 -29.37 -34.84
CA LEU A 15 -47.96 -28.95 -33.61
C LEU A 15 -47.66 -30.07 -32.58
N ALA A 16 -48.07 -29.84 -31.34
CA ALA A 16 -48.38 -30.84 -30.30
C ALA A 16 -47.33 -31.03 -29.20
N GLY A 17 -47.80 -30.80 -27.97
CA GLY A 17 -47.14 -31.27 -26.76
C GLY A 17 -47.21 -30.29 -25.61
N ALA A 18 -48.42 -30.01 -25.13
CA ALA A 18 -48.62 -29.34 -23.85
C ALA A 18 -48.09 -30.20 -22.70
N ALA A 19 -47.30 -29.61 -21.79
CA ALA A 19 -47.13 -30.09 -20.44
C ALA A 19 -47.05 -28.87 -19.51
N LEU A 20 -48.22 -28.48 -18.99
CA LEU A 20 -48.38 -27.68 -17.79
C LEU A 20 -47.95 -28.54 -16.58
N ALA A 21 -47.05 -28.02 -15.74
CA ALA A 21 -47.32 -27.74 -14.33
C ALA A 21 -46.02 -27.59 -13.50
N ALA A 22 -45.90 -26.41 -12.90
CA ALA A 22 -45.50 -26.17 -11.51
C ALA A 22 -44.23 -26.85 -10.95
N LEU A 23 -43.17 -26.06 -10.90
CA LEU A 23 -42.33 -25.94 -9.70
C LEU A 23 -41.82 -24.49 -9.62
N ALA A 24 -42.66 -23.65 -9.02
CA ALA A 24 -42.20 -22.44 -8.35
C ALA A 24 -41.36 -22.85 -7.13
N ALA A 25 -40.46 -21.96 -6.73
CA ALA A 25 -39.69 -22.00 -5.48
C ALA A 25 -38.41 -22.86 -5.46
N LEU A 26 -37.46 -22.54 -6.34
CA LEU A 26 -36.05 -22.42 -5.95
C LEU A 26 -35.48 -21.13 -6.56
N ALA A 27 -36.12 -20.00 -6.23
CA ALA A 27 -35.41 -18.75 -6.16
C ALA A 27 -34.42 -18.94 -5.00
N THR A 28 -33.18 -19.29 -5.33
CA THR A 28 -32.08 -19.18 -4.38
C THR A 28 -32.17 -17.77 -3.80
N PRO A 29 -32.16 -17.60 -2.47
CA PRO A 29 -31.99 -16.28 -1.90
C PRO A 29 -30.61 -15.84 -2.38
N GLY A 30 -30.59 -14.96 -3.38
CA GLY A 30 -29.39 -14.20 -3.66
C GLY A 30 -29.02 -13.59 -2.33
N CYS A 31 -27.85 -13.96 -1.80
CA CYS A 31 -27.29 -13.31 -0.65
C CYS A 31 -27.14 -11.83 -1.03
N SER A 32 -28.17 -11.04 -0.75
CA SER A 32 -28.09 -9.61 -0.64
C SER A 32 -27.23 -9.39 0.58
N HIS A 33 -25.92 -9.48 0.37
CA HIS A 33 -24.98 -8.76 1.20
C HIS A 33 -25.45 -7.32 1.04
N GLY A 34 -26.25 -6.86 1.99
CA GLY A 34 -26.63 -5.46 2.10
C GLY A 34 -25.32 -4.73 2.02
N ARG A 35 -25.08 -4.09 0.87
CA ARG A 35 -23.89 -3.29 0.66
C ARG A 35 -24.12 -2.13 1.58
N GLU A 36 -23.67 -2.26 2.83
CA GLU A 36 -23.60 -1.14 3.75
C GLU A 36 -22.98 0.00 2.95
N PRO A 37 -23.59 1.19 2.98
CA PRO A 37 -23.05 2.32 2.24
C PRO A 37 -21.59 2.44 2.66
N ALA A 38 -20.69 2.22 1.69
CA ALA A 38 -19.26 2.23 1.98
C ALA A 38 -18.96 3.55 2.70
N PRO A 39 -18.27 3.51 3.85
CA PRO A 39 -17.91 4.73 4.54
C PRO A 39 -17.21 5.66 3.54
N SER A 40 -17.50 6.97 3.62
CA SER A 40 -16.83 7.92 2.72
C SER A 40 -15.31 7.68 2.81
N VAL A 41 -14.62 7.66 1.66
CA VAL A 41 -13.17 7.41 1.58
C VAL A 41 -12.40 8.26 2.60
N VAL A 42 -12.86 9.48 2.88
CA VAL A 42 -12.27 10.39 3.88
C VAL A 42 -12.34 9.83 5.31
N ILE A 43 -13.48 9.31 5.75
CA ILE A 43 -13.64 8.70 7.09
C ILE A 43 -12.71 7.51 7.22
N GLU A 44 -12.66 6.68 6.18
CA GLU A 44 -11.80 5.51 6.15
C GLU A 44 -10.31 5.86 6.17
N LEU A 45 -9.88 6.84 5.37
CA LEU A 45 -8.50 7.34 5.39
C LEU A 45 -8.07 7.76 6.80
N HIS A 46 -8.93 8.39 7.58
CA HIS A 46 -8.64 8.75 8.97
C HIS A 46 -8.57 7.54 9.90
N ALA A 47 -9.44 6.54 9.73
CA ALA A 47 -9.36 5.29 10.50
C ALA A 47 -8.07 4.52 10.17
N LEU A 48 -7.70 4.44 8.89
CA LEU A 48 -6.45 3.82 8.45
C LEU A 48 -5.22 4.60 8.94
N ASP A 49 -5.32 5.92 9.05
CA ASP A 49 -4.25 6.75 9.63
C ASP A 49 -4.01 6.41 11.11
N ALA A 50 -5.07 6.12 11.87
CA ALA A 50 -4.92 5.66 13.25
C ALA A 50 -4.19 4.30 13.33
N SER A 51 -4.56 3.34 12.48
CA SER A 51 -3.87 2.05 12.35
C SER A 51 -2.40 2.21 11.93
N PHE A 52 -2.13 3.12 11.00
CA PHE A 52 -0.79 3.48 10.57
C PHE A 52 0.06 4.04 11.72
N VAL A 53 -0.49 4.96 12.51
CA VAL A 53 0.21 5.55 13.67
C VAL A 53 0.47 4.48 14.74
N ALA A 54 -0.51 3.63 15.04
CA ALA A 54 -0.34 2.53 15.98
C ALA A 54 0.73 1.53 15.52
N PHE A 55 0.85 1.29 14.22
CA PHE A 55 1.87 0.40 13.66
C PHE A 55 3.27 1.01 13.70
N THR A 56 3.43 2.25 13.22
CA THR A 56 4.74 2.92 13.10
C THR A 56 5.32 3.36 14.44
N SER A 57 4.49 3.50 15.49
CA SER A 57 4.94 3.78 16.85
C SER A 57 5.40 2.55 17.64
N ALA A 58 5.12 1.33 17.15
CA ALA A 58 5.49 0.10 17.82
C ALA A 58 7.02 -0.13 17.79
N ARG A 59 7.61 -0.40 18.96
CA ARG A 59 9.02 -0.75 19.08
C ARG A 59 9.25 -2.22 18.74
N LEU A 60 10.40 -2.52 18.12
CA LEU A 60 10.86 -3.88 17.86
C LEU A 60 12.03 -4.18 18.79
N THR A 61 11.90 -5.22 19.60
CA THR A 61 12.86 -5.57 20.65
C THR A 61 13.71 -6.78 20.30
N ASP A 62 13.23 -7.64 19.40
CA ASP A 62 13.81 -8.93 19.05
C ASP A 62 13.26 -9.40 17.69
N LEU A 63 13.71 -10.55 17.21
CA LEU A 63 13.28 -11.13 15.93
C LEU A 63 11.82 -11.61 15.94
N GLU A 64 11.30 -12.05 17.08
CA GLU A 64 9.90 -12.47 17.18
C GLU A 64 8.96 -11.26 16.94
N ALA A 65 9.27 -10.12 17.56
CA ALA A 65 8.58 -8.87 17.33
C ALA A 65 8.66 -8.41 15.86
N VAL A 66 9.78 -8.70 15.17
CA VAL A 66 9.92 -8.43 13.73
C VAL A 66 8.95 -9.29 12.92
N GLU A 67 8.89 -10.60 13.17
CA GLU A 67 7.98 -11.51 12.47
C GLU A 67 6.51 -11.11 12.65
N GLN A 68 6.12 -10.79 13.89
CA GLN A 68 4.77 -10.29 14.20
C GLN A 68 4.47 -8.97 13.47
N ALA A 69 5.45 -8.06 13.39
CA ALA A 69 5.29 -6.80 12.69
C ALA A 69 5.17 -6.98 11.16
N VAL A 70 5.91 -7.94 10.57
CA VAL A 70 5.78 -8.29 9.14
C VAL A 70 4.39 -8.86 8.84
N ALA A 71 3.88 -9.76 9.69
CA ALA A 71 2.53 -10.28 9.53
C ALA A 71 1.45 -9.18 9.63
N ARG A 72 1.59 -8.27 10.61
CA ARG A 72 0.69 -7.12 10.78
C ARG A 72 0.77 -6.13 9.62
N LEU A 73 1.94 -5.94 9.03
CA LEU A 73 2.13 -5.07 7.87
C LEU A 73 1.22 -5.50 6.71
N GLU A 74 1.15 -6.80 6.42
CA GLU A 74 0.36 -7.31 5.30
C GLU A 74 -1.14 -7.03 5.49
N ALA A 75 -1.66 -7.18 6.71
CA ALA A 75 -3.05 -6.85 7.02
C ALA A 75 -3.35 -5.36 6.76
N ILE A 76 -2.53 -4.46 7.32
CA ILE A 76 -2.72 -3.01 7.13
C ILE A 76 -2.55 -2.62 5.67
N ARG A 77 -1.61 -3.26 4.97
CA ARG A 77 -1.35 -3.02 3.55
C ARG A 77 -2.58 -3.31 2.68
N LEU A 78 -3.30 -4.39 2.95
CA LEU A 78 -4.50 -4.75 2.19
C LEU A 78 -5.58 -3.66 2.31
N ASP A 79 -5.77 -3.10 3.51
CA ASP A 79 -6.74 -2.01 3.72
C ASP A 79 -6.39 -0.76 2.91
N TRP A 80 -5.11 -0.37 2.88
CA TRP A 80 -4.67 0.76 2.06
C TRP A 80 -4.74 0.48 0.54
N LEU A 81 -4.50 -0.77 0.12
CA LEU A 81 -4.64 -1.17 -1.28
C LEU A 81 -6.09 -1.13 -1.75
N ASP A 82 -7.05 -1.44 -0.87
CA ASP A 82 -8.48 -1.29 -1.17
C ASP A 82 -8.79 0.18 -1.54
N VAL A 83 -8.29 1.14 -0.77
CA VAL A 83 -8.40 2.58 -1.09
C VAL A 83 -7.80 2.90 -2.47
N VAL A 84 -6.62 2.34 -2.80
CA VAL A 84 -5.99 2.57 -4.11
C VAL A 84 -6.89 2.06 -5.26
N GLY A 85 -7.54 0.92 -5.07
CA GLY A 85 -8.40 0.28 -6.06
C GLY A 85 -9.75 0.97 -6.25
N ARG A 86 -10.38 1.43 -5.17
CA ARG A 86 -11.76 1.93 -5.18
C ARG A 86 -11.91 3.44 -5.16
N ALA A 87 -10.87 4.20 -4.81
CA ALA A 87 -10.96 5.65 -4.77
C ALA A 87 -11.48 6.19 -6.11
N ASP A 88 -12.54 6.98 -6.06
CA ASP A 88 -13.26 7.49 -7.22
C ASP A 88 -13.68 8.96 -7.00
N GLY A 89 -14.29 9.56 -8.04
CA GLY A 89 -14.73 10.96 -7.98
C GLY A 89 -13.60 12.01 -8.04
N PRO A 90 -13.91 13.28 -7.71
CA PRO A 90 -13.02 14.42 -7.95
C PRO A 90 -11.71 14.40 -7.15
N ARG A 91 -11.62 13.61 -6.08
CA ARG A 91 -10.43 13.52 -5.21
C ARG A 91 -9.64 12.22 -5.39
N ALA A 92 -10.08 11.34 -6.29
CA ALA A 92 -9.52 10.01 -6.48
C ALA A 92 -7.99 10.02 -6.61
N SER A 93 -7.43 10.88 -7.47
CA SER A 93 -5.98 10.91 -7.68
C SER A 93 -5.21 11.33 -6.43
N ARG A 94 -5.75 12.25 -5.62
CA ARG A 94 -5.14 12.67 -4.35
C ARG A 94 -5.22 11.57 -3.30
N ASP A 95 -6.36 10.91 -3.18
CA ASP A 95 -6.58 9.87 -2.18
C ASP A 95 -5.75 8.62 -2.50
N ARG A 96 -5.67 8.24 -3.78
CA ARG A 96 -4.77 7.17 -4.25
C ARG A 96 -3.30 7.52 -4.04
N LEU A 97 -2.91 8.77 -4.26
CA LEU A 97 -1.55 9.23 -3.99
C LEU A 97 -1.22 9.10 -2.49
N LEU A 98 -2.12 9.55 -1.61
CA LEU A 98 -1.96 9.42 -0.17
C LEU A 98 -1.84 7.95 0.25
N ALA A 99 -2.71 7.08 -0.28
CA ALA A 99 -2.67 5.66 0.03
C ALA A 99 -1.36 5.00 -0.42
N LEU A 100 -0.87 5.29 -1.64
CA LEU A 100 0.43 4.80 -2.11
C LEU A 100 1.59 5.34 -1.26
N LEU A 101 1.54 6.60 -0.84
CA LEU A 101 2.53 7.19 0.05
C LEU A 101 2.53 6.51 1.42
N ARG A 102 1.35 6.24 1.99
CA ARG A 102 1.21 5.54 3.27
C ARG A 102 1.71 4.11 3.19
N LEU A 103 1.42 3.40 2.10
CA LEU A 103 1.98 2.09 1.82
C LEU A 103 3.51 2.13 1.76
N ALA A 104 4.09 3.11 1.07
CA ALA A 104 5.52 3.29 1.04
C ALA A 104 6.11 3.53 2.43
N GLU A 105 5.51 4.44 3.19
CA GLU A 105 5.94 4.78 4.56
C GLU A 105 5.89 3.58 5.49
N LEU A 106 4.85 2.74 5.43
CA LEU A 106 4.75 1.52 6.25
C LEU A 106 5.94 0.58 6.03
N HIS A 107 6.31 0.37 4.76
CA HIS A 107 7.41 -0.54 4.41
C HIS A 107 8.77 0.06 4.77
N LEU A 108 8.99 1.33 4.44
CA LEU A 108 10.25 2.01 4.75
C LEU A 108 10.46 2.14 6.27
N ASP A 109 9.39 2.46 7.02
CA ASP A 109 9.45 2.58 8.47
C ASP A 109 9.75 1.23 9.12
N LEU A 110 9.07 0.16 8.70
CA LEU A 110 9.34 -1.17 9.22
C LEU A 110 10.79 -1.57 8.92
N ALA A 111 11.28 -1.37 7.70
CA ALA A 111 12.66 -1.66 7.37
C ALA A 111 13.66 -0.90 8.26
N ALA A 112 13.42 0.40 8.49
CA ALA A 112 14.23 1.22 9.40
C ALA A 112 14.25 0.65 10.81
N ARG A 113 13.09 0.23 11.34
CA ARG A 113 12.95 -0.33 12.68
C ARG A 113 13.59 -1.70 12.79
N VAL A 114 13.43 -2.58 11.79
CA VAL A 114 14.06 -3.92 11.76
C VAL A 114 15.57 -3.80 11.90
N ARG A 115 16.21 -2.94 11.12
CA ARG A 115 17.66 -2.74 11.21
C ARG A 115 18.13 -2.13 12.54
N ARG A 116 17.22 -1.55 13.34
CA ARG A 116 17.52 -0.95 14.64
C ARG A 116 17.28 -1.92 15.81
N VAL A 117 16.72 -3.11 15.58
CA VAL A 117 16.43 -4.14 16.63
C VAL A 117 17.70 -4.45 17.43
N PRO A 118 17.71 -4.27 18.77
CA PRO A 118 18.91 -4.40 19.61
C PRO A 118 19.59 -5.76 19.47
N TYR A 119 20.92 -5.80 19.67
CA TYR A 119 21.63 -7.08 19.73
C TYR A 119 21.15 -7.89 20.94
N PRO A 120 21.02 -9.22 20.82
CA PRO A 120 20.78 -10.07 21.97
C PRO A 120 21.87 -9.89 23.04
N VAL A 121 21.49 -10.09 24.30
CA VAL A 121 22.45 -9.99 25.41
C VAL A 121 23.51 -11.07 25.27
N GLY A 122 24.79 -10.70 25.38
CA GLY A 122 25.90 -11.63 25.30
C GLY A 122 26.35 -12.00 23.88
N THR A 123 25.83 -11.35 22.83
CA THR A 123 26.29 -11.55 21.45
C THR A 123 27.71 -11.00 21.25
N ASP A 124 28.61 -11.88 20.82
CA ASP A 124 29.99 -11.56 20.41
C ASP A 124 30.04 -10.91 19.02
N ASP A 125 31.23 -10.51 18.56
CA ASP A 125 31.35 -9.77 17.30
C ASP A 125 30.95 -10.62 16.07
N ALA A 126 31.23 -11.93 16.08
CA ALA A 126 30.79 -12.83 15.02
C ALA A 126 29.26 -12.97 14.99
N GLY A 127 28.64 -13.11 16.16
CA GLY A 127 27.20 -13.14 16.32
C GLY A 127 26.53 -11.82 15.90
N ARG A 128 27.17 -10.67 16.14
CA ARG A 128 26.67 -9.36 15.67
C ARG A 128 26.65 -9.30 14.15
N GLY A 129 27.70 -9.78 13.49
CA GLY A 129 27.76 -9.85 12.03
C GLY A 129 26.65 -10.75 11.44
N ALA A 130 26.44 -11.92 12.02
CA ALA A 130 25.36 -12.82 11.61
C ALA A 130 23.96 -12.20 11.84
N PHE A 131 23.78 -11.52 12.97
CA PHE A 131 22.52 -10.85 13.32
C PHE A 131 22.23 -9.69 12.35
N ASP A 132 23.22 -8.85 12.05
CA ASP A 132 23.05 -7.73 11.10
C ASP A 132 22.77 -8.23 9.67
N ALA A 133 23.36 -9.36 9.27
CA ALA A 133 23.04 -10.02 8.00
C ALA A 133 21.58 -10.50 7.95
N GLU A 134 21.09 -11.08 9.05
CA GLU A 134 19.70 -11.52 9.17
C GLU A 134 18.71 -10.35 9.13
N LEU A 135 18.97 -9.28 9.91
CA LEU A 135 18.15 -8.06 9.86
C LEU A 135 18.17 -7.44 8.46
N SER A 136 19.31 -7.47 7.76
CA SER A 136 19.42 -6.97 6.39
C SER A 136 18.61 -7.80 5.40
N ARG A 137 18.61 -9.13 5.54
CA ARG A 137 17.81 -10.06 4.73
C ARG A 137 16.32 -9.74 4.81
N ILE A 138 15.84 -9.32 5.99
CA ILE A 138 14.44 -8.93 6.22
C ILE A 138 14.16 -7.50 5.74
N ALA A 139 15.05 -6.54 6.03
CA ALA A 139 14.81 -5.12 5.75
C ALA A 139 14.92 -4.75 4.25
N LEU A 140 15.81 -5.38 3.50
CA LEU A 140 16.05 -5.03 2.08
C LEU A 140 14.81 -5.21 1.18
N PRO A 141 14.04 -6.32 1.25
CA PRO A 141 12.80 -6.45 0.50
C PRO A 141 11.75 -5.40 0.85
N LEU A 142 11.67 -5.01 2.14
CA LEU A 142 10.77 -3.97 2.61
C LEU A 142 11.16 -2.61 2.03
N GLU A 143 12.45 -2.27 2.05
CA GLU A 143 12.98 -1.05 1.41
C GLU A 143 12.67 -1.00 -0.07
N ALA A 144 12.95 -2.08 -0.81
CA ALA A 144 12.70 -2.16 -2.24
C ALA A 144 11.21 -1.95 -2.56
N THR A 145 10.33 -2.57 -1.77
CA THR A 145 8.88 -2.39 -1.91
C THR A 145 8.46 -0.95 -1.64
N GLY A 146 8.93 -0.37 -0.53
CA GLY A 146 8.63 1.01 -0.17
C GLY A 146 9.11 2.02 -1.21
N GLN A 147 10.33 1.84 -1.73
CA GLN A 147 10.89 2.67 -2.82
C GLN A 147 10.09 2.52 -4.12
N GLY A 148 9.66 1.30 -4.47
CA GLY A 148 8.79 1.05 -5.62
C GLY A 148 7.45 1.79 -5.50
N MET A 149 6.84 1.76 -4.32
CA MET A 149 5.59 2.48 -4.05
C MET A 149 5.76 4.00 -4.13
N LEU A 150 6.89 4.55 -3.65
CA LEU A 150 7.20 5.98 -3.83
C LEU A 150 7.35 6.36 -5.31
N ALA A 151 8.08 5.56 -6.08
CA ALA A 151 8.27 5.80 -7.50
C ALA A 151 6.93 5.76 -8.25
N GLN A 152 6.08 4.79 -7.93
CA GLN A 152 4.73 4.68 -8.49
C GLN A 152 3.84 5.87 -8.11
N ALA A 153 3.87 6.28 -6.83
CA ALA A 153 3.14 7.43 -6.32
C ALA A 153 3.50 8.71 -7.10
N LEU A 154 4.79 8.96 -7.28
CA LEU A 154 5.29 10.13 -8.01
C LEU A 154 4.98 10.08 -9.50
N ALA A 155 5.15 8.93 -10.15
CA ALA A 155 4.81 8.75 -11.56
C ALA A 155 3.31 9.00 -11.80
N ARG A 156 2.46 8.55 -10.86
CA ARG A 156 1.02 8.78 -10.94
C ARG A 156 0.64 10.22 -10.68
N ALA A 157 1.24 10.86 -9.67
CA ALA A 157 1.02 12.29 -9.40
C ALA A 157 1.36 13.14 -10.62
N ALA A 158 2.49 12.87 -11.28
CA ALA A 158 2.88 13.55 -12.51
C ALA A 158 1.88 13.33 -13.66
N ARG A 159 1.42 12.08 -13.85
CA ARG A 159 0.42 11.76 -14.88
C ARG A 159 -0.91 12.46 -14.66
N ASP A 160 -1.35 12.50 -13.41
CA ASP A 160 -2.67 13.03 -13.04
C ASP A 160 -2.63 14.55 -12.78
N GLY A 161 -1.47 15.21 -12.97
CA GLY A 161 -1.30 16.64 -12.70
C GLY A 161 -1.48 17.01 -11.22
N VAL A 162 -1.32 16.05 -10.30
CA VAL A 162 -1.43 16.27 -8.86
C VAL A 162 -0.11 16.80 -8.34
N ASP A 163 -0.17 17.94 -7.64
CA ASP A 163 0.92 18.48 -6.85
C ASP A 163 0.46 18.75 -5.41
N GLY A 164 1.40 19.02 -4.53
CA GLY A 164 1.14 19.46 -3.16
C GLY A 164 2.00 18.74 -2.14
N ARG A 165 1.56 18.81 -0.88
CA ARG A 165 2.30 18.30 0.29
C ARG A 165 2.76 16.85 0.13
N PHE A 166 1.86 15.94 -0.23
CA PHE A 166 2.19 14.51 -0.33
C PHE A 166 3.17 14.20 -1.46
N VAL A 167 3.14 14.94 -2.58
CA VAL A 167 4.14 14.82 -3.65
C VAL A 167 5.50 15.30 -3.17
N ARG A 168 5.55 16.46 -2.50
CA ARG A 168 6.79 16.99 -1.91
C ARG A 168 7.38 16.02 -0.90
N ARG A 169 6.57 15.42 -0.03
CA ARG A 169 7.02 14.38 0.92
C ARG A 169 7.59 13.15 0.21
N ALA A 170 6.91 12.64 -0.81
CA ALA A 170 7.40 11.49 -1.56
C ALA A 170 8.76 11.77 -2.21
N ARG A 171 8.96 12.99 -2.75
CA ARG A 171 10.27 13.45 -3.27
C ARG A 171 11.32 13.57 -2.17
N LEU A 172 10.97 14.14 -1.01
CA LEU A 172 11.84 14.22 0.15
C LEU A 172 12.36 12.84 0.55
N TYR A 173 11.48 11.83 0.66
CA TYR A 173 11.90 10.46 0.96
C TYR A 173 12.81 9.86 -0.11
N GLN A 174 12.54 10.09 -1.40
CA GLN A 174 13.45 9.63 -2.46
C GLN A 174 14.84 10.23 -2.34
N ARG A 175 14.96 11.49 -1.90
CA ARG A 175 16.27 12.12 -1.69
C ARG A 175 16.96 11.61 -0.42
N LEU A 176 16.26 11.60 0.71
CA LEU A 176 16.74 11.11 2.00
C LEU A 176 17.26 9.67 1.90
N HIS A 177 16.51 8.80 1.21
CA HIS A 177 16.84 7.38 1.13
C HIS A 177 17.61 6.99 -0.13
N GLY A 178 17.63 7.86 -1.15
CA GLY A 178 18.43 7.71 -2.36
C GLY A 178 19.89 8.14 -2.21
N GLY A 179 20.29 8.68 -1.05
CA GLY A 179 21.65 9.16 -0.80
C GLY A 179 22.03 10.38 -1.63
N ARG A 180 21.03 11.17 -2.05
CA ARG A 180 21.26 12.41 -2.78
C ARG A 180 21.42 13.58 -1.79
N PRO A 181 22.18 14.64 -2.15
CA PRO A 181 22.22 15.85 -1.35
C PRO A 181 20.81 16.42 -1.14
N ILE A 182 20.57 16.90 0.08
CA ILE A 182 19.35 17.63 0.46
C ILE A 182 19.57 19.09 0.09
N ASP A 183 18.59 19.72 -0.56
CA ASP A 183 18.60 21.16 -0.86
C ASP A 183 17.67 21.95 0.06
N ASP A 184 17.64 23.27 -0.10
CA ASP A 184 16.81 24.16 0.73
C ASP A 184 15.30 23.90 0.58
N ASP A 185 14.86 23.39 -0.57
CA ASP A 185 13.46 23.02 -0.81
C ASP A 185 13.10 21.77 -0.02
N ASP A 186 14.01 20.81 0.05
CA ASP A 186 13.86 19.59 0.84
C ASP A 186 13.86 19.90 2.35
N VAL A 187 14.71 20.82 2.82
CA VAL A 187 14.72 21.28 4.22
C VAL A 187 13.39 21.93 4.58
N ARG A 188 12.85 22.78 3.70
CA ARG A 188 11.51 23.36 3.90
C ARG A 188 10.43 22.29 3.93
N ALA A 189 10.46 21.34 3.01
CA ALA A 189 9.52 20.22 3.00
C ALA A 189 9.60 19.39 4.29
N LEU A 190 10.80 19.18 4.82
CA LEU A 190 11.02 18.51 6.10
C LEU A 190 10.37 19.29 7.26
N HIS A 191 10.59 20.60 7.34
CA HIS A 191 9.98 21.45 8.36
C HIS A 191 8.45 21.45 8.28
N ASP A 192 7.89 21.57 7.07
CA ASP A 192 6.44 21.49 6.83
C ASP A 192 5.87 20.16 7.33
N GLU A 193 6.59 19.04 7.11
CA GLU A 193 6.14 17.73 7.54
C GLU A 193 6.23 17.50 9.04
N LEU A 194 7.26 18.05 9.69
CA LEU A 194 7.38 18.04 11.16
C LEU A 194 6.29 18.88 11.82
N ALA A 195 5.88 19.99 11.20
CA ALA A 195 4.83 20.88 11.71
C ALA A 195 3.39 20.39 11.42
N ALA A 196 3.23 19.41 10.53
CA ALA A 196 1.91 19.00 10.08
C ALA A 196 1.07 18.36 11.19
N THR A 197 -0.25 18.58 11.15
CA THR A 197 -1.19 18.08 12.15
C THR A 197 -1.90 16.80 11.74
N THR A 198 -2.12 16.61 10.44
CA THR A 198 -2.82 15.45 9.86
C THR A 198 -1.90 14.64 8.97
N PHE A 199 -2.15 13.33 8.89
CA PHE A 199 -1.39 12.39 8.06
C PHE A 199 0.12 12.61 8.17
N ARG A 200 0.62 12.67 9.42
CA ARG A 200 2.02 13.00 9.71
C ARG A 200 2.97 11.95 9.14
N ALA A 201 4.13 12.41 8.69
CA ALA A 201 5.23 11.53 8.31
C ALA A 201 5.76 10.78 9.55
N PRO A 202 6.15 9.49 9.43
CA PRO A 202 6.86 8.81 10.51
C PRO A 202 8.19 9.51 10.80
N ALA A 203 8.43 9.86 12.07
CA ALA A 203 9.65 10.55 12.49
C ALA A 203 10.92 9.74 12.16
N THR A 204 10.82 8.42 12.22
CA THR A 204 11.85 7.43 11.84
C THR A 204 12.37 7.62 10.41
N LEU A 205 11.52 8.06 9.47
CA LEU A 205 11.85 8.28 8.07
C LEU A 205 12.40 9.68 7.77
N LEU A 206 12.17 10.62 8.68
CA LEU A 206 12.64 12.00 8.57
C LEU A 206 13.99 12.24 9.25
N GLN A 207 14.44 11.32 10.11
CA GLN A 207 15.76 11.37 10.74
C GLN A 207 16.83 11.01 9.71
N VAL A 208 17.86 11.87 9.58
CA VAL A 208 18.82 11.96 8.45
C VAL A 208 19.73 10.73 8.27
N ASP A 209 19.69 9.76 9.18
CA ASP A 209 20.40 8.51 8.99
C ASP A 209 19.62 7.62 8.02
N ARG A 210 20.24 7.27 6.89
CA ARG A 210 19.79 6.23 5.94
C ARG A 210 18.99 5.16 6.68
N VAL A 211 17.81 4.79 6.17
CA VAL A 211 16.96 3.71 6.69
C VAL A 211 17.85 2.61 7.28
N GLY A 212 17.96 2.64 8.60
CA GLY A 212 18.63 1.66 9.43
C GLY A 212 20.10 1.31 9.21
N GLN A 213 20.99 2.20 8.75
CA GLN A 213 22.41 1.89 8.99
C GLN A 213 22.77 2.15 10.46
N ARG A 214 23.01 1.05 11.21
CA ARG A 214 23.59 1.08 12.56
C ARG A 214 25.02 1.63 12.61
N ALA A 215 25.68 1.75 11.46
CA ALA A 215 27.13 1.91 11.31
C ALA A 215 27.71 3.29 11.71
N SER A 216 26.98 4.13 12.45
CA SER A 216 27.46 5.46 12.89
C SER A 216 27.45 5.66 14.41
N ARG A 217 27.37 4.60 15.22
CA ARG A 217 27.60 4.68 16.68
C ARG A 217 28.97 4.16 17.08
#